data_AF-A0A936N1E0-F1
#
_entry.id   AF-A0A936N1E0-F1
#
_cell.length_a   1.000
_cell.length_b   1.000
_cell.length_c   1.000
_cell.angle_alpha   90.00
_cell.angle_beta   90.00
_cell.angle_gamma   90.00
#
_symmetry.space_group_name_H-M   'P 1'
#
loop_
_entity.id
_entity.type
_entity.pdbx_description
1 polymer ?
#
loop_
_entity_poly.entity_id
_entity_poly.type
_entity_poly.pdbx_seq_one_letter_code
_entity_poly.pdbx_strand_id
1 'polypeptide(L)'
;MIRCMGLLLCLGATGSPSAAQSAPARSDEKALIEDLCGCVGAVDLGASNSLLERQVRGCLEAAVLRHPSGARRMLERPGADISAGYKLGQVLGEALDRTCEAFTAVRDRLRQAHDAQLLKKGST
;
A
#
# COMPACT_ATOMS: atom_id res chain seq x y z
N MET A 1 -43.62 -39.04 -48.06
CA MET A 1 -42.93 -39.95 -47.12
C MET A 1 -41.89 -39.14 -46.37
N ILE A 2 -41.95 -39.13 -45.02
CA ILE A 2 -40.81 -39.05 -44.05
C ILE A 2 -39.90 -37.80 -44.16
N ARG A 3 -39.51 -37.05 -43.12
CA ARG A 3 -39.82 -36.81 -41.70
C ARG A 3 -38.69 -35.87 -41.20
N CYS A 4 -38.96 -35.07 -40.16
CA CYS A 4 -37.99 -34.63 -39.14
C CYS A 4 -36.87 -33.65 -39.58
N MET A 5 -36.39 -32.66 -38.82
CA MET A 5 -36.46 -32.30 -37.39
C MET A 5 -36.04 -30.81 -37.32
N GLY A 6 -36.73 -29.95 -36.56
CA GLY A 6 -36.28 -29.48 -35.24
C GLY A 6 -35.67 -28.07 -35.36
N LEU A 7 -36.44 -26.99 -35.21
CA LEU A 7 -36.80 -26.31 -33.95
C LEU A 7 -35.61 -26.04 -33.01
N LEU A 8 -35.18 -24.77 -32.91
CA LEU A 8 -34.83 -24.13 -31.64
C LEU A 8 -34.70 -22.60 -31.80
N LEU A 9 -35.70 -21.90 -31.27
CA LEU A 9 -35.65 -20.48 -30.95
C LEU A 9 -34.62 -20.25 -29.84
N CYS A 10 -33.76 -19.24 -30.01
CA CYS A 10 -33.16 -18.53 -28.89
C CYS A 10 -33.42 -17.03 -29.07
N LEU A 11 -34.31 -16.50 -28.22
CA LEU A 11 -34.54 -15.06 -28.06
C LEU A 11 -33.22 -14.40 -27.66
N GLY A 12 -32.72 -13.51 -28.52
CA GLY A 12 -31.60 -12.63 -28.20
C GLY A 12 -32.06 -11.53 -27.24
N ALA A 13 -31.92 -11.76 -25.95
CA ALA A 13 -31.94 -10.69 -24.97
C ALA A 13 -30.63 -9.90 -25.09
N THR A 14 -30.70 -8.70 -25.65
CA THR A 14 -29.64 -7.69 -25.59
C THR A 14 -29.50 -7.20 -24.15
N GLY A 15 -28.67 -7.87 -23.37
CA GLY A 15 -28.23 -7.42 -22.05
C GLY A 15 -26.79 -6.95 -22.09
N SER A 16 -26.58 -5.64 -22.23
CA SER A 16 -25.37 -4.97 -21.71
C SER A 16 -25.81 -4.28 -20.42
N PRO A 17 -25.16 -4.56 -19.28
CA PRO A 17 -23.99 -3.77 -18.93
C PRO A 17 -22.92 -4.58 -18.17
N SER A 18 -21.73 -4.77 -18.75
CA SER A 18 -20.56 -5.16 -17.96
C SER A 18 -20.00 -3.92 -17.25
N ALA A 19 -20.64 -3.57 -16.14
CA ALA A 19 -20.03 -2.72 -15.13
C ALA A 19 -19.05 -3.54 -14.28
N ALA A 20 -17.97 -2.87 -13.85
CA ALA A 20 -17.13 -3.23 -12.71
C ALA A 20 -16.12 -4.39 -12.87
N GLN A 21 -14.92 -4.07 -13.36
CA GLN A 21 -13.69 -4.74 -12.90
C GLN A 21 -12.63 -3.71 -12.53
N SER A 22 -12.89 -2.97 -11.45
CA SER A 22 -11.89 -2.14 -10.75
C SER A 22 -11.66 -2.62 -9.30
N ALA A 23 -12.29 -3.72 -8.91
CA ALA A 23 -12.28 -4.27 -7.55
C ALA A 23 -10.92 -4.87 -7.11
N PRO A 24 -10.20 -5.69 -7.91
CA PRO A 24 -8.95 -6.28 -7.42
C PRO A 24 -7.85 -5.22 -7.27
N ALA A 25 -7.91 -4.15 -8.07
CA ALA A 25 -6.87 -3.12 -8.11
C ALA A 25 -6.75 -2.34 -6.79
N ARG A 26 -7.87 -1.81 -6.29
CA ARG A 26 -7.93 -1.11 -5.00
C ARG A 26 -7.76 -2.06 -3.80
N SER A 27 -8.05 -3.34 -3.99
CA SER A 27 -7.91 -4.36 -2.95
C SER A 27 -6.44 -4.56 -2.55
N ASP A 28 -5.51 -4.63 -3.50
CA ASP A 28 -4.09 -4.88 -3.14
C ASP A 28 -3.41 -3.65 -2.52
N GLU A 29 -3.77 -2.43 -2.92
CA GLU A 29 -3.26 -1.22 -2.26
C GLU A 29 -3.76 -1.14 -0.81
N LYS A 30 -5.04 -1.47 -0.60
CA LYS A 30 -5.63 -1.52 0.74
C LYS A 30 -4.96 -2.60 1.59
N ALA A 31 -4.78 -3.80 1.06
CA ALA A 31 -4.11 -4.90 1.76
C ALA A 31 -2.68 -4.53 2.17
N LEU A 32 -1.92 -3.88 1.28
CA LEU A 32 -0.58 -3.34 1.59
C LEU A 32 -0.62 -2.37 2.78
N ILE A 33 -1.57 -1.43 2.78
CA ILE A 33 -1.69 -0.41 3.85
C ILE A 33 -2.10 -1.06 5.18
N GLU A 34 -3.07 -1.98 5.17
CA GLU A 34 -3.54 -2.67 6.37
C GLU A 34 -2.45 -3.53 7.01
N ASP A 35 -1.73 -4.31 6.20
CA ASP A 35 -0.62 -5.14 6.64
C ASP A 35 0.53 -4.30 7.18
N LEU A 36 0.90 -3.23 6.48
CA LEU A 36 1.91 -2.29 6.96
C LEU A 36 1.48 -1.62 8.26
N CYS A 37 0.21 -1.18 8.37
CA CYS A 37 -0.34 -0.58 9.58
C CYS A 37 -0.27 -1.55 10.78
N GLY A 38 -0.65 -2.81 10.58
CA GLY A 38 -0.55 -3.84 11.61
C GLY A 38 0.89 -4.05 12.09
N CYS A 39 1.85 -4.08 11.16
CA CYS A 39 3.26 -4.22 11.51
C CYS A 39 3.80 -2.99 12.26
N VAL A 40 3.54 -1.77 11.79
CA VAL A 40 4.01 -0.56 12.48
C VAL A 40 3.33 -0.36 13.83
N GLY A 41 2.10 -0.83 14.00
CA GLY A 41 1.40 -0.84 15.29
C GLY A 41 2.05 -1.74 16.35
N ALA A 42 2.87 -2.71 15.93
CA ALA A 42 3.60 -3.61 16.81
C ALA A 42 5.06 -3.16 17.08
N VAL A 43 5.48 -2.03 16.52
CA VAL A 43 6.83 -1.48 16.71
C VAL A 43 7.02 -0.96 18.14
N ASP A 44 8.20 -1.22 18.71
CA ASP A 44 8.55 -0.75 20.04
C ASP A 44 9.07 0.69 20.00
N LEU A 45 8.25 1.65 20.45
CA LEU A 45 8.62 3.07 20.51
C LEU A 45 9.68 3.39 21.59
N GLY A 46 9.86 2.49 22.56
CA GLY A 46 10.88 2.57 23.61
C GLY A 46 12.26 2.09 23.16
N ALA A 47 12.35 1.48 21.98
CA ALA A 47 13.59 0.98 21.42
C ALA A 47 14.61 2.11 21.14
N SER A 48 15.88 1.72 21.00
CA SER A 48 16.92 2.61 20.50
C SER A 48 16.60 3.08 19.07
N ASN A 49 17.08 4.27 18.70
CA ASN A 49 16.80 4.86 17.38
C ASN A 49 17.14 3.91 16.22
N SER A 50 18.29 3.23 16.30
CA SER A 50 18.74 2.29 15.27
C SER A 50 17.88 1.01 15.22
N LEU A 51 17.34 0.57 16.35
CA LEU A 51 16.43 -0.57 16.39
C LEU A 51 15.04 -0.19 15.86
N LEU A 52 14.53 0.99 16.23
CA LEU A 52 13.28 1.53 15.71
C LEU A 52 13.32 1.68 14.19
N GLU A 53 14.36 2.32 13.65
CA GLU A 53 14.56 2.47 12.20
C GLU A 53 14.58 1.10 11.50
N ARG A 54 15.25 0.11 12.10
CA ARG A 54 15.31 -1.25 11.56
C ARG A 54 13.96 -1.95 11.58
N GLN A 55 13.19 -1.82 12.66
CA GLN A 55 11.86 -2.42 12.78
C GLN A 55 10.91 -1.84 11.73
N VAL A 56 10.87 -0.51 11.60
CA VAL A 56 10.02 0.17 10.62
C VAL A 56 10.44 -0.18 9.19
N ARG A 57 11.75 -0.22 8.91
CA ARG A 57 12.26 -0.68 7.61
C ARG A 57 11.84 -2.12 7.31
N GLY A 58 11.96 -3.01 8.29
CA GLY A 58 11.53 -4.40 8.16
C GLY A 58 10.03 -4.53 7.86
N CYS A 59 9.19 -3.74 8.51
CA CYS A 59 7.77 -3.67 8.20
C CYS A 59 7.50 -3.25 6.75
N LEU A 60 8.17 -2.17 6.30
CA LEU A 60 8.02 -1.67 4.94
C LEU A 60 8.46 -2.70 3.90
N GLU A 61 9.65 -3.29 4.08
CA GLU A 61 10.20 -4.31 3.19
C GLU A 61 9.27 -5.53 3.11
N ALA A 62 8.81 -6.05 4.25
CA ALA A 62 7.93 -7.20 4.31
C ALA A 62 6.58 -6.94 3.62
N ALA A 63 5.96 -5.79 3.89
CA ALA A 63 4.66 -5.43 3.31
C ALA A 63 4.76 -5.25 1.79
N VAL A 64 5.80 -4.59 1.29
CA VAL A 64 6.03 -4.41 -0.17
C VAL A 64 6.31 -5.75 -0.85
N LEU A 65 7.10 -6.64 -0.24
CA LEU A 65 7.37 -7.97 -0.78
C LEU A 65 6.12 -8.86 -0.81
N ARG A 66 5.23 -8.73 0.19
CA ARG A 66 3.97 -9.47 0.26
C ARG A 66 2.91 -8.93 -0.69
N HIS A 67 2.93 -7.62 -0.95
CA HIS A 67 1.93 -6.92 -1.78
C HIS A 67 2.57 -6.11 -2.94
N PRO A 68 3.32 -6.77 -3.85
CA PRO A 68 4.07 -6.07 -4.90
C PRO A 68 3.17 -5.36 -5.92
N SER A 69 1.99 -5.90 -6.20
CA SER A 69 0.98 -5.27 -7.06
C SER A 69 0.43 -3.97 -6.47
N GLY A 70 0.21 -3.93 -5.15
CA GLY A 70 -0.19 -2.73 -4.42
C GLY A 70 0.88 -1.65 -4.50
N ALA A 71 2.14 -2.00 -4.24
CA ALA A 71 3.26 -1.06 -4.30
C ALA A 71 3.46 -0.50 -5.73
N ARG A 72 3.38 -1.36 -6.75
CA ARG A 72 3.48 -0.94 -8.16
C ARG A 72 2.37 0.05 -8.55
N ARG A 73 1.12 -0.19 -8.12
CA ARG A 73 0.02 0.73 -8.43
C ARG A 73 0.17 2.10 -7.76
N MET A 74 0.71 2.14 -6.55
CA MET A 74 1.04 3.40 -5.90
C MET A 74 2.09 4.20 -6.69
N LEU A 75 3.04 3.52 -7.34
CA LEU A 75 4.05 4.13 -8.20
C LEU A 75 3.50 4.65 -9.53
N GLU A 76 2.41 4.08 -10.04
CA GLU A 76 1.75 4.49 -11.29
C GLU A 76 0.98 5.81 -11.16
N ARG A 77 0.74 6.31 -9.93
CA ARG A 77 0.04 7.58 -9.70
C ARG A 77 0.84 8.76 -10.29
N PRO A 78 0.21 9.75 -10.95
CA PRO A 78 0.92 10.92 -11.48
C PRO A 78 1.66 11.68 -10.36
N GLY A 79 2.87 12.16 -10.64
CA GLY A 79 3.70 12.89 -9.69
C GLY A 79 5.02 13.32 -10.32
N ALA A 80 5.84 14.05 -9.57
CA ALA A 80 7.16 14.49 -10.03
C ALA A 80 8.05 13.29 -10.44
N ASP A 81 9.05 13.55 -11.31
CA ASP A 81 10.14 12.61 -11.63
C ASP A 81 11.10 12.49 -10.43
N ILE A 82 10.63 11.83 -9.39
CA ILE A 82 11.38 11.47 -8.19
C ILE A 82 11.71 9.97 -8.23
N SER A 83 12.72 9.55 -7.47
CA SER A 83 13.06 8.13 -7.37
C SER A 83 11.84 7.32 -6.91
N ALA A 84 11.66 6.12 -7.48
CA ALA A 84 10.52 5.26 -7.16
C ALA A 84 10.42 4.99 -5.64
N GLY A 85 11.55 4.78 -4.96
CA GLY A 85 11.57 4.59 -3.51
C GLY A 85 11.03 5.81 -2.73
N TYR A 86 11.44 7.02 -3.11
CA TYR A 86 10.95 8.24 -2.47
C TYR A 86 9.45 8.44 -2.73
N LYS A 87 8.99 8.22 -3.96
CA LYS A 87 7.58 8.30 -4.33
C LYS A 87 6.73 7.30 -3.56
N LEU A 88 7.17 6.05 -3.49
CA LEU A 88 6.49 5.01 -2.74
C LEU A 88 6.43 5.37 -1.25
N GLY A 89 7.54 5.83 -0.67
CA GLY A 89 7.59 6.28 0.71
C GLY A 89 6.62 7.42 1.00
N GLN A 90 6.52 8.41 0.11
CA GLN A 90 5.57 9.51 0.24
C GLN A 90 4.12 9.02 0.18
N VAL A 91 3.75 8.25 -0.86
CA VAL A 91 2.38 7.77 -1.05
C VAL A 91 1.94 6.84 0.09
N LEU A 92 2.84 5.96 0.55
CA LEU A 92 2.58 5.09 1.71
C LEU A 92 2.45 5.90 3.00
N GLY A 93 3.34 6.87 3.23
CA GLY A 93 3.28 7.74 4.40
C GLY A 93 1.96 8.51 4.47
N GLU A 94 1.51 9.10 3.36
CA GLU A 94 0.22 9.81 3.28
C GLU A 94 -0.99 8.88 3.45
N ALA A 95 -0.88 7.63 3.00
CA ALA A 95 -1.95 6.65 3.15
C ALA A 95 -2.06 6.17 4.60
N LEU A 96 -0.93 5.86 5.24
CA LEU A 96 -0.85 5.44 6.64
C LEU A 96 -1.31 6.55 7.58
N ASP A 97 -0.92 7.81 7.34
CA ASP A 97 -1.34 8.93 8.18
C ASP A 97 -2.87 9.12 8.22
N ARG A 98 -3.56 8.69 7.15
CA ARG A 98 -5.03 8.76 7.06
C ARG A 98 -5.75 7.57 7.67
N THR A 99 -5.08 6.42 7.79
CA THR A 99 -5.76 5.13 8.05
C THR A 99 -5.19 4.36 9.23
N CYS A 100 -4.05 4.78 9.78
CA CYS A 100 -3.30 4.08 10.79
C CYS A 100 -2.93 5.02 11.95
N GLU A 101 -3.71 5.01 13.03
CA GLU A 101 -3.47 5.88 14.20
C GLU A 101 -2.08 5.65 14.81
N ALA A 102 -1.64 4.39 14.90
CA ALA A 102 -0.33 4.03 15.43
C ALA A 102 0.85 4.62 14.61
N PHE A 103 0.63 4.88 13.31
CA PHE A 103 1.68 5.42 12.45
C PHE A 103 2.11 6.83 12.86
N THR A 104 1.20 7.65 13.40
CA THR A 104 1.54 9.00 13.86
C THR A 104 2.60 8.96 14.96
N ALA A 105 2.43 8.08 15.95
CA ALA A 105 3.39 7.93 17.05
C ALA A 105 4.76 7.43 16.57
N VAL A 106 4.78 6.45 15.65
CA VAL A 106 6.01 5.93 15.02
C VAL A 106 6.72 7.04 14.23
N ARG A 107 5.98 7.80 13.42
CA ARG A 107 6.52 8.90 12.62
C ARG A 107 7.15 9.98 13.50
N ASP A 108 6.46 10.38 14.56
CA ASP A 108 6.96 11.43 15.45
C ASP A 108 8.20 10.97 16.21
N ARG A 109 8.23 9.70 16.65
CA ARG A 109 9.43 9.12 17.28
C ARG A 109 10.62 9.05 16.33
N LEU A 110 10.41 8.71 15.05
CA LEU A 110 11.46 8.71 14.01
C LEU A 110 11.96 10.13 13.72
N ARG A 111 11.08 11.14 13.67
CA ARG A 111 11.48 12.54 13.52
C ARG A 111 12.37 13.00 14.67
N GLN A 112 11.95 12.72 15.91
CA GLN A 112 12.76 13.02 17.10
C GLN A 112 14.13 12.32 17.05
N ALA A 113 14.18 11.07 16.60
CA ALA A 113 15.42 10.32 16.43
C ALA A 113 16.36 10.97 15.41
N HIS A 114 15.82 11.45 14.29
CA HIS A 114 16.58 12.12 13.25
C HIS A 114 17.11 13.49 13.72
N ASP A 115 16.27 14.30 14.36
CA ASP A 115 16.66 15.62 14.85
C ASP A 115 17.76 15.53 15.91
N ALA A 116 17.67 14.54 16.81
CA ALA A 116 18.72 14.25 17.78
C ALA A 116 20.05 13.86 17.13
N GLN A 117 20.03 13.13 16.01
CA GLN A 117 21.25 12.78 15.26
C GLN A 117 21.89 14.01 14.58
N LEU A 118 21.08 14.93 14.05
CA LEU A 118 21.56 16.17 13.45
C LEU A 118 22.24 17.07 14.47
N LEU A 119 21.63 17.25 15.65
CA LEU A 119 22.23 18.04 16.74
C LEU A 119 23.58 17.47 17.18
N LYS A 120 23.70 16.14 17.25
CA LYS A 120 24.97 15.48 17.61
C LYS A 120 26.06 15.69 16.55
N LYS A 121 25.70 15.77 15.26
CA LYS A 121 26.65 16.00 14.15
C LYS A 121 27.06 17.47 14.01
N GLY A 122 26.22 18.42 14.42
CA GLY A 122 26.52 19.86 14.34
C GLY A 122 27.32 20.42 15.52
N SER A 123 27.61 19.62 16.53
CA SER A 123 28.27 20.05 17.77
C SER A 123 29.78 19.73 17.83
N THR A 124 30.39 19.42 16.69
CA THR A 124 31.84 19.17 16.50
C THR A 124 32.46 20.26 15.64
#